data_AF-A0A960YZE9-F1
#
_entry.id   AF-A0A960YZE9-F1
#
_cell.length_a   1.000
_cell.length_b   1.000
_cell.length_c   1.000
_cell.angle_alpha   90.00
_cell.angle_beta   90.00
_cell.angle_gamma   90.00
#
_symmetry.space_group_name_H-M   'P 1'
#
loop_
_entity.id
_entity.type
_entity.pdbx_description
1 polymer ?
#
loop_
_entity_poly.entity_id
_entity_poly.type
_entity_poly.pdbx_seq_one_letter_code
_entity_poly.pdbx_strand_id
1 'polypeptide(L)'
;MLKIDGLEIEEEIHNSQNSIIYKANDKANLQSKVLKILKDSSPSPEKLQKFFLEFQILKKFNHEGIVKPIQILEINGSNPVFIMDYGGESIRKILFKKNFPLKNF
;
A
#
# COMPACT_ATOMS: atom_id res chain seq x y z
N MET A 1 8.24 -1.97 16.28
CA MET A 1 7.33 -2.73 15.38
C MET A 1 6.07 -1.92 15.25
N LEU A 2 5.71 -1.51 14.03
CA LEU A 2 4.49 -0.75 13.79
C LEU A 2 3.28 -1.59 14.26
N LYS A 3 2.37 -0.99 15.02
CA LYS A 3 1.14 -1.63 15.47
C LYS A 3 -0.03 -0.83 14.93
N ILE A 4 -0.93 -1.52 14.23
CA ILE A 4 -2.20 -0.99 13.77
C ILE A 4 -3.27 -1.92 14.30
N ASP A 5 -4.22 -1.37 15.05
CA ASP A 5 -5.28 -2.17 15.63
C ASP A 5 -6.09 -2.88 14.54
N GLY A 6 -6.40 -4.15 14.77
CA GLY A 6 -7.08 -5.01 13.80
C GLY A 6 -6.20 -5.54 12.66
N LEU A 7 -4.95 -5.09 12.50
CA LEU A 7 -4.04 -5.58 11.46
C LEU A 7 -2.81 -6.28 12.05
N GLU A 8 -2.35 -7.31 11.35
CA GLU A 8 -1.09 -8.00 11.61
C GLU A 8 -0.15 -7.78 10.44
N ILE A 9 1.02 -7.16 10.68
CA ILE A 9 2.01 -6.89 9.65
C ILE A 9 2.80 -8.18 9.39
N GLU A 10 2.82 -8.63 8.15
CA GLU A 10 3.56 -9.83 7.74
C GLU A 10 4.97 -9.50 7.27
N GLU A 11 5.09 -8.67 6.22
CA GLU A 11 6.37 -8.42 5.56
C GLU A 11 6.44 -7.04 4.90
N GLU A 12 7.65 -6.54 4.76
CA GLU A 12 7.96 -5.39 3.90
C GLU A 12 8.02 -5.86 2.45
N ILE A 13 7.11 -5.36 1.60
CA ILE A 13 7.06 -5.77 0.19
C ILE A 13 7.74 -4.79 -0.75
N HIS A 14 7.95 -3.54 -0.30
CA HIS A 14 8.69 -2.52 -1.03
C HIS A 14 9.18 -1.39 -0.13
N ASN A 15 10.36 -0.86 -0.45
CA ASN A 15 11.01 0.20 0.30
C ASN A 15 11.56 1.26 -0.66
N SER A 16 10.97 2.45 -0.63
CA SER A 16 11.36 3.57 -1.47
C SER A 16 11.99 4.69 -0.65
N GLN A 17 12.47 5.76 -1.27
CA GLN A 17 13.00 6.92 -0.56
C GLN A 17 11.96 7.58 0.37
N ASN A 18 10.69 7.63 -0.06
CA ASN A 18 9.65 8.42 0.63
C ASN A 18 8.71 7.56 1.47
N SER A 19 8.47 6.31 1.07
CA SER A 19 7.52 5.43 1.73
C SER A 19 8.02 3.99 1.86
N ILE A 20 7.49 3.31 2.86
CA ILE A 20 7.60 1.86 3.04
C ILE A 20 6.22 1.26 2.78
N ILE A 21 6.22 0.11 2.10
CA ILE A 21 5.03 -0.66 1.79
C ILE A 21 5.09 -1.99 2.53
N TYR A 22 4.08 -2.26 3.36
CA TYR A 22 3.92 -3.53 4.05
C TYR A 22 2.73 -4.32 3.50
N LYS A 23 2.86 -5.64 3.51
CA LYS A 23 1.71 -6.55 3.48
C LYS A 23 1.27 -6.81 4.92
N ALA A 24 -0.03 -6.75 5.16
CA ALA A 24 -0.63 -7.05 6.44
C ALA A 24 -1.91 -7.87 6.23
N ASN A 25 -2.35 -8.61 7.24
CA ASN A 25 -3.64 -9.27 7.23
C ASN A 25 -4.59 -8.61 8.24
N ASP A 26 -5.85 -8.54 7.86
CA ASP A 26 -6.94 -8.22 8.77
C ASP A 26 -7.17 -9.39 9.74
N LYS A 27 -7.12 -9.12 11.04
CA LYS A 27 -7.25 -10.15 12.08
C LYS A 27 -8.64 -10.76 12.16
N ALA A 28 -9.67 -10.05 11.71
CA ALA A 28 -11.04 -10.52 11.79
C ALA A 28 -11.41 -11.48 10.65
N ASN A 29 -10.84 -11.30 9.46
CA ASN A 29 -11.24 -12.06 8.27
C ASN A 29 -10.08 -12.61 7.43
N LEU A 30 -8.83 -12.46 7.87
CA LEU A 30 -7.60 -12.91 7.20
C LEU A 30 -7.41 -12.36 5.78
N GLN A 31 -8.11 -11.28 5.42
CA GLN A 31 -7.88 -10.62 4.13
C GLN A 31 -6.58 -9.82 4.17
N SER A 32 -5.71 -10.08 3.19
CA SER A 32 -4.50 -9.29 3.01
C SER A 32 -4.83 -7.85 2.60
N LYS A 33 -4.00 -6.93 3.06
CA LYS A 33 -4.04 -5.49 2.86
C LYS A 33 -2.64 -4.99 2.51
N VAL A 34 -2.57 -3.90 1.75
CA VAL A 34 -1.33 -3.15 1.53
C VAL A 34 -1.36 -1.90 2.41
N LEU A 35 -0.27 -1.68 3.13
CA LEU A 35 -0.07 -0.49 3.96
C LEU A 35 1.03 0.36 3.34
N LYS A 36 0.71 1.58 2.95
CA LYS A 36 1.71 2.58 2.53
C LYS A 36 1.90 3.61 3.63
N ILE A 37 3.16 3.81 4.02
CA ILE A 37 3.54 4.64 5.16
C ILE A 37 4.63 5.60 4.72
N LEU A 38 4.47 6.89 5.05
CA LEU A 38 5.55 7.87 4.86
C LEU A 38 6.68 7.61 5.87
N LYS A 39 7.92 7.59 5.38
CA LYS A 39 9.11 7.40 6.22
C LYS A 39 9.43 8.62 7.09
N ASP A 40 9.13 9.79 6.54
CA ASP A 40 9.35 11.06 7.19
C ASP A 40 8.40 11.16 8.39
N SER A 41 8.92 11.41 9.58
CA SER A 41 8.12 11.63 10.80
C SER A 41 7.54 13.05 10.85
N SER A 42 7.98 13.94 9.95
CA SER A 42 7.47 15.29 9.78
C SER A 42 7.43 15.64 8.28
N PRO A 43 6.63 14.93 7.48
CA PRO A 43 6.57 15.11 6.03
C PRO A 43 6.20 16.54 5.67
N SER A 44 6.84 17.08 4.62
CA SER A 44 6.46 18.40 4.10
C SER A 44 4.98 18.43 3.67
N PRO A 45 4.33 19.60 3.68
CA PRO A 45 2.95 19.73 3.21
C PRO A 45 2.74 19.18 1.80
N GLU A 46 3.73 19.32 0.91
CA GLU A 46 3.69 18.77 -0.44
C GLU A 46 3.70 17.23 -0.45
N LYS A 47 4.52 16.59 0.39
CA LYS A 47 4.54 15.12 0.53
C LYS A 47 3.20 14.60 1.05
N LEU A 48 2.64 15.26 2.06
CA LEU A 48 1.30 14.94 2.58
C LEU A 48 0.22 15.12 1.51
N GLN A 49 0.24 16.23 0.78
CA GLN A 49 -0.73 16.48 -0.27
C GLN A 49 -0.67 15.41 -1.38
N LYS A 50 0.54 15.03 -1.83
CA LYS A 50 0.70 13.93 -2.81
C LYS A 50 0.14 12.61 -2.28
N PHE A 51 0.38 12.31 -1.01
CA PHE A 51 -0.12 11.11 -0.35
C PHE A 51 -1.66 11.06 -0.30
N PHE A 52 -2.30 12.15 0.10
CA PHE A 52 -3.77 12.25 0.11
C PHE A 52 -4.35 12.28 -1.30
N LEU A 53 -3.67 12.92 -2.26
CA LEU A 53 -4.11 12.97 -3.64
C LEU A 53 -4.13 11.58 -4.27
N GLU A 54 -3.13 10.73 -3.99
CA GLU A 54 -3.10 9.35 -4.46
C GLU A 54 -4.33 8.55 -4.00
N PHE A 55 -4.70 8.69 -2.71
CA PHE A 55 -5.94 8.11 -2.17
C PHE A 55 -7.19 8.62 -2.88
N GLN A 56 -7.28 9.93 -3.11
CA GLN A 56 -8.44 10.54 -3.78
C GLN A 56 -8.54 10.11 -5.25
N ILE A 57 -7.41 9.99 -5.95
CA ILE A 57 -7.35 9.51 -7.34
C ILE A 57 -7.85 8.06 -7.38
N LEU A 58 -7.30 7.18 -6.54
CA LEU A 58 -7.69 5.77 -6.50
C LEU A 58 -9.19 5.60 -6.17
N LYS A 59 -9.75 6.46 -5.31
CA LYS A 59 -11.19 6.44 -4.96
C LYS A 59 -12.12 6.72 -6.14
N LYS A 60 -11.64 7.39 -7.18
CA LYS A 60 -12.44 7.70 -8.38
C LYS A 60 -12.58 6.51 -9.33
N PHE A 61 -11.77 5.46 -9.14
CA PHE A 61 -11.81 4.29 -10.00
C PHE A 61 -12.58 3.16 -9.32
N ASN A 62 -13.47 2.53 -10.08
CA ASN A 62 -14.18 1.32 -9.67
C ASN A 62 -13.98 0.23 -10.72
N HIS A 63 -12.79 -0.36 -10.73
CA HIS A 63 -12.38 -1.40 -11.67
C HIS A 63 -11.61 -2.49 -10.93
N GLU A 64 -11.82 -3.76 -11.28
CA GLU A 64 -11.21 -4.91 -10.60
C GLU A 64 -9.67 -4.95 -10.73
N GLY A 65 -9.13 -4.48 -11.85
CA GLY A 65 -7.68 -4.41 -12.08
C GLY A 65 -6.98 -3.23 -11.41
N ILE A 66 -7.69 -2.37 -10.68
CA ILE A 66 -7.13 -1.21 -9.96
C ILE A 66 -7.24 -1.46 -8.46
N VAL A 67 -6.13 -1.25 -7.76
CA VAL A 67 -6.09 -1.36 -6.30
C VAL A 67 -7.14 -0.44 -5.66
N LYS A 68 -7.95 -0.98 -4.75
CA LYS A 68 -9.01 -0.24 -4.07
C LYS A 68 -8.47 0.41 -2.80
N PRO A 69 -8.63 1.73 -2.66
CA PRO A 69 -8.30 2.41 -1.42
C PRO A 69 -9.39 2.10 -0.39
N ILE A 70 -8.99 1.64 0.80
CA ILE A 70 -9.93 1.35 1.89
C ILE A 70 -10.07 2.59 2.77
N GLN A 71 -8.97 3.04 3.38
CA GLN A 71 -8.96 4.20 4.26
C GLN A 71 -7.55 4.76 4.47
N ILE A 72 -7.48 5.94 5.09
CA ILE A 72 -6.26 6.47 5.70
C ILE A 72 -6.47 6.51 7.22
N LEU A 73 -5.51 5.98 7.98
CA LEU A 73 -5.48 6.05 9.43
C LEU A 73 -4.29 6.89 9.89
N GLU A 74 -4.42 7.55 11.03
CA GLU A 74 -3.28 8.15 11.72
C GLU A 74 -2.79 7.22 12.82
N ILE A 75 -1.49 7.00 12.89
CA ILE A 75 -0.87 6.18 13.95
C ILE A 75 0.03 7.09 14.79
N ASN A 76 -0.10 6.97 16.11
CA ASN A 76 0.70 7.73 17.08
C ASN A 76 0.71 9.25 16.82
N GLY A 77 -0.41 9.78 16.33
CA GLY A 77 -0.64 11.22 16.15
C GLY A 77 0.27 11.94 15.15
N SER A 78 0.92 11.23 14.22
CA SER A 78 1.89 11.89 13.31
C SER A 78 1.91 11.34 11.88
N ASN A 79 1.92 10.03 11.69
CA ASN A 79 2.11 9.48 10.35
C ASN A 79 0.82 8.85 9.79
N PRO A 80 0.29 9.38 8.68
CA PRO A 80 -0.84 8.76 8.01
C PRO A 80 -0.40 7.45 7.35
N VAL A 81 -1.28 6.45 7.41
CA VAL A 81 -1.13 5.14 6.79
C VAL A 81 -2.28 4.92 5.83
N PHE A 82 -1.92 4.73 4.57
CA PHE A 82 -2.87 4.48 3.50
C PHE A 82 -3.03 2.97 3.35
N ILE A 83 -4.23 2.50 3.68
CA ILE A 83 -4.66 1.11 3.60
C ILE A 83 -5.38 0.87 2.30
N MET A 84 -4.93 -0.15 1.57
CA MET A 84 -5.48 -0.60 0.31
C MET A 84 -5.78 -2.10 0.36
N ASP A 85 -6.65 -2.57 -0.52
CA ASP A 85 -6.80 -4.00 -0.73
C ASP A 85 -5.53 -4.63 -1.32
N TYR A 86 -5.43 -5.96 -1.20
CA TYR A 86 -4.34 -6.73 -1.77
C TYR A 86 -4.92 -7.74 -2.76
N GLY A 87 -4.62 -7.57 -4.05
CA GLY A 87 -5.12 -8.45 -5.11
C GLY A 87 -4.11 -8.77 -6.21
N GLY A 88 -2.89 -8.22 -6.15
CA GLY A 88 -1.91 -8.37 -7.23
C GLY A 88 -0.46 -8.35 -6.75
N GLU A 89 0.43 -8.82 -7.60
CA GLU A 89 1.88 -8.78 -7.40
C GLU A 89 2.52 -7.80 -8.39
N SER A 90 3.65 -7.19 -8.01
CA SER A 90 4.42 -6.33 -8.91
C SER A 90 4.80 -7.08 -10.19
N ILE A 91 4.49 -6.49 -11.36
CA ILE A 91 4.89 -7.02 -12.67
C ILE A 91 6.41 -7.27 -12.71
N ARG A 92 7.22 -6.39 -12.08
CA ARG A 92 8.66 -6.60 -11.96
C ARG A 92 8.99 -7.95 -11.32
N LYS A 93 8.36 -8.29 -10.18
CA LYS A 93 8.57 -9.58 -9.50
C LYS A 93 8.15 -10.75 -10.38
N ILE A 94 7.04 -10.60 -11.11
CA ILE A 94 6.54 -11.61 -12.04
C ILE A 94 7.53 -11.86 -13.19
N LEU A 95 8.04 -10.78 -13.81
CA LEU A 95 9.02 -10.85 -14.90
C LEU A 95 10.37 -11.43 -14.44
N PHE A 96 10.78 -11.19 -13.18
CA PHE A 96 11.98 -11.82 -12.63
C PHE A 96 11.81 -13.32 -12.36
N LYS A 97 10.59 -13.78 -12.02
CA LYS A 97 10.32 -15.20 -11.68
C LYS A 97 10.11 -16.08 -12.92
N LYS A 98 9.71 -15.52 -14.05
CA LYS A 98 9.33 -16.28 -15.24
C LYS A 98 9.84 -15.59 -16.50
N ASN A 99 10.33 -16.37 -17.47
CA ASN A 99 10.53 -15.87 -18.82
C ASN A 99 9.14 -15.64 -19.43
N PHE A 100 8.69 -14.39 -19.52
CA PHE A 100 7.41 -14.01 -20.11
C PHE A 100 7.62 -13.72 -21.61
N PRO A 101 7.29 -14.64 -22.52
CA PRO A 101 7.38 -14.35 -23.94
C PRO A 101 6.39 -13.24 -24.30
N LEU A 102 6.81 -12.29 -25.13
CA LEU A 102 6.00 -11.15 -25.59
C LEU A 102 4.66 -11.56 -26.22
N LYS A 103 4.52 -12.82 -26.67
CA LYS A 103 3.29 -13.38 -27.25
C LYS A 103 2.13 -13.53 -26.26
N ASN A 104 2.37 -13.31 -24.96
CA ASN A 104 1.37 -13.47 -23.90
C ASN A 104 0.75 -12.12 -23.45
N PHE A 105 1.01 -11.03 -24.19
CA PHE A 105 0.37 -9.71 -24.06
C PHE A 105 -0.39 -9.41 -25.35
#